data_AF-A0A9D9M1W5-F1
#
_entry.id   AF-A0A9D9M1W5-F1
#
_cell.length_a   1.000
_cell.length_b   1.000
_cell.length_c   1.000
_cell.angle_alpha   90.00
_cell.angle_beta   90.00
_cell.angle_gamma   90.00
#
_symmetry.space_group_name_H-M   'P 1'
#
loop_
_entity.id
_entity.type
_entity.pdbx_description
1 polymer ?
#
loop_
_entity_poly.entity_id
_entity_poly.type
_entity_poly.pdbx_seq_one_letter_code
_entity_poly.pdbx_strand_id
1 'polypeptide(L)'
;MKILDFFKSLFDLYYIPAANLADFGETNRKRLLILSPILFIFGLVDFILILAVSFYYPSNRLFVLIYFGMFTISSFIVFTYSLKIKNCPKEKAYILKTIPFFVLFYVVLIAALYSFFILGKPFNGFLTFNLTCFIALLTFSFPPLPFFLGVIAATTCMVPGLYRNFGLGGTADAVLTAVIIICFSFYKKRIEKKQILLMKKQKNTLEAKTFGNFTLIYEDKVVKFSRTKSNELIAYLIYKNGSSSNTKELISVLWGDQADSARYGNNLRNLIVDIKHSLNELEIQNFFIAEYNNFRINPEAIKCDYYDFLAGDTNAINTFAGEFMNQYSWAEESAGFLEMKALKNR
;
A
#
# COMPACT_ATOMS: atom_id res chain seq x y z
N MET A 1 24.06 12.15 27.73
CA MET A 1 23.42 10.82 27.70
C MET A 1 21.93 10.89 27.38
N LYS A 2 21.07 11.50 28.22
CA LYS A 2 19.59 11.48 28.05
C LYS A 2 19.03 11.93 26.70
N ILE A 3 19.61 12.94 26.03
CA ILE A 3 19.12 13.43 24.73
C ILE A 3 19.49 12.45 23.60
N LEU A 4 20.72 11.93 23.60
CA LEU A 4 21.17 10.99 22.59
C LEU A 4 20.40 9.66 22.70
N ASP A 5 20.13 9.21 23.92
CA ASP A 5 19.31 8.02 24.19
C ASP A 5 17.84 8.24 23.80
N PHE A 6 17.30 9.43 24.01
CA PHE A 6 15.96 9.81 23.52
C PHE A 6 15.90 9.78 22.00
N PHE A 7 16.86 10.39 21.29
CA PHE A 7 16.92 10.36 19.83
C PHE A 7 17.14 8.95 19.29
N LYS A 8 17.95 8.13 19.97
CA LYS A 8 18.17 6.72 19.60
C LYS A 8 16.91 5.88 19.78
N SER A 9 16.22 6.04 20.92
CA SER A 9 14.91 5.44 21.17
C SER A 9 13.87 5.85 20.12
N LEU A 10 13.83 7.14 19.77
CA LEU A 10 12.93 7.65 18.73
C LEU A 10 13.30 7.09 17.36
N PHE A 11 14.60 7.05 17.03
CA PHE A 11 15.09 6.45 15.80
C PHE A 11 14.70 4.97 15.72
N ASP A 12 14.95 4.18 16.76
CA ASP A 12 14.58 2.77 16.79
C ASP A 12 13.07 2.55 16.74
N LEU A 13 12.28 3.38 17.43
CA LEU A 13 10.82 3.32 17.43
C LEU A 13 10.24 3.57 16.03
N TYR A 14 10.86 4.46 15.25
CA TYR A 14 10.35 4.91 13.96
C TYR A 14 11.13 4.39 12.75
N TYR A 15 12.28 3.76 12.91
CA TYR A 15 13.08 3.25 11.79
C TYR A 15 12.38 2.06 11.14
N ILE A 16 12.25 2.13 9.81
CA ILE A 16 11.71 1.05 8.98
C ILE A 16 12.75 0.82 7.87
N PRO A 17 13.36 -0.38 7.79
CA PRO A 17 14.26 -0.73 6.70
C PRO A 17 13.62 -0.52 5.33
N ALA A 18 14.39 -0.03 4.35
CA ALA A 18 13.92 0.24 2.99
C ALA A 18 13.25 -0.99 2.33
N ALA A 19 13.76 -2.20 2.61
CA ALA A 19 13.17 -3.45 2.12
C ALA A 19 11.73 -3.67 2.63
N ASN A 20 11.41 -3.25 3.86
CA ASN A 20 10.07 -3.42 4.44
C ASN A 20 9.11 -2.29 4.03
N LEU A 21 9.64 -1.18 3.54
CA LEU A 21 8.84 -0.10 2.92
C LEU A 21 8.34 -0.49 1.53
N ALA A 22 8.89 -1.55 0.91
CA ALA A 22 8.44 -2.06 -0.38
C ALA A 22 6.98 -2.54 -0.35
N ASP A 23 6.56 -3.20 0.74
CA ASP A 23 5.18 -3.70 0.93
C ASP A 23 4.17 -2.53 1.05
N PHE A 24 4.56 -1.45 1.74
CA PHE A 24 3.80 -0.20 1.75
C PHE A 24 3.86 0.56 0.42
N GLY A 25 4.93 0.35 -0.37
CA GLY A 25 5.04 0.82 -1.75
C GLY A 25 3.89 0.32 -2.63
N GLU A 26 3.25 -0.81 -2.30
CA GLU A 26 2.08 -1.31 -3.03
C GLU A 26 0.76 -0.65 -2.59
N THR A 27 0.58 -0.40 -1.29
CA THR A 27 -0.56 0.40 -0.80
C THR A 27 -0.47 1.85 -1.28
N ASN A 28 0.72 2.43 -1.21
CA ASN A 28 1.00 3.73 -1.80
C ASN A 28 0.83 3.69 -3.30
N ARG A 29 1.25 2.64 -4.01
CA ARG A 29 0.97 2.47 -5.46
C ARG A 29 -0.52 2.60 -5.76
N LYS A 30 -1.41 1.96 -5.00
CA LYS A 30 -2.86 2.09 -5.23
C LYS A 30 -3.33 3.53 -5.04
N ARG A 31 -2.90 4.19 -3.96
CA ARG A 31 -3.22 5.62 -3.70
C ARG A 31 -2.65 6.54 -4.79
N LEU A 32 -1.41 6.29 -5.21
CA LEU A 32 -0.71 7.00 -6.27
C LEU A 32 -1.42 6.88 -7.62
N LEU A 33 -1.86 5.67 -7.95
CA LEU A 33 -2.56 5.38 -9.19
C LEU A 33 -3.89 6.13 -9.27
N ILE A 34 -4.57 6.32 -8.14
CA ILE A 34 -5.81 7.10 -8.05
C ILE A 34 -5.50 8.60 -8.07
N LEU A 35 -4.50 9.07 -7.34
CA LEU A 35 -4.24 10.49 -7.16
C LEU A 35 -3.46 11.12 -8.34
N SER A 36 -2.53 10.39 -8.96
CA SER A 36 -1.72 10.89 -10.07
C SER A 36 -2.54 11.40 -11.27
N PRO A 37 -3.61 10.72 -11.75
CA PRO A 37 -4.44 11.28 -12.81
C PRO A 37 -5.20 12.52 -12.36
N ILE A 38 -5.67 12.57 -11.10
CA ILE A 38 -6.38 13.74 -10.55
C ILE A 38 -5.45 14.96 -10.54
N LEU A 39 -4.22 14.81 -10.03
CA LEU A 39 -3.22 15.89 -10.00
C LEU A 39 -2.81 16.33 -11.40
N PHE A 40 -2.67 15.39 -12.34
CA PHE A 40 -2.34 15.71 -13.73
C PHE A 40 -3.47 16.46 -14.43
N ILE A 41 -4.72 16.00 -14.31
CA ILE A 41 -5.89 16.68 -14.88
C ILE A 41 -6.03 18.07 -14.26
N PHE A 42 -5.92 18.19 -12.94
CA PHE A 42 -5.96 19.47 -12.23
C PHE A 42 -4.91 20.44 -12.77
N GLY A 43 -3.65 20.01 -12.88
CA GLY A 43 -2.59 20.84 -13.44
C GLY A 43 -2.86 21.26 -14.88
N LEU A 44 -3.38 20.36 -15.71
CA LEU A 44 -3.65 20.62 -17.12
C LEU A 44 -4.79 21.63 -17.29
N VAL A 45 -5.88 21.48 -16.52
CA VAL A 45 -7.00 22.41 -16.49
C VAL A 45 -6.53 23.79 -16.05
N ASP A 46 -5.78 23.87 -14.94
CA ASP A 46 -5.26 25.14 -14.44
C ASP A 46 -4.30 25.80 -15.43
N PHE A 47 -3.41 25.04 -16.06
CA PHE A 47 -2.50 25.55 -17.07
C PHE A 47 -3.26 26.15 -18.26
N ILE A 48 -4.31 25.48 -18.75
CA ILE A 48 -5.14 25.99 -19.86
C ILE A 48 -5.91 27.24 -19.45
N LEU A 49 -6.55 27.23 -18.28
CA LEU A 49 -7.32 28.36 -17.74
C LEU A 49 -6.43 29.59 -17.59
N ILE A 50 -5.22 29.40 -17.05
CA ILE A 50 -4.27 30.48 -16.86
C ILE A 50 -3.67 30.93 -18.18
N LEU A 51 -3.40 30.02 -19.11
CA LEU A 51 -2.94 30.39 -20.44
C LEU A 51 -4.00 31.26 -21.14
N ALA A 52 -5.28 30.92 -21.02
CA ALA A 52 -6.41 31.71 -21.51
C ALA A 52 -6.52 33.09 -20.82
N VAL A 53 -6.46 33.14 -19.49
CA VAL A 53 -6.53 34.41 -18.73
C VAL A 53 -5.29 35.28 -18.94
N SER A 54 -4.12 34.68 -19.18
CA SER A 54 -2.87 35.40 -19.41
C SER A 54 -2.83 36.21 -20.70
N PHE A 55 -3.74 35.93 -21.65
CA PHE A 55 -3.94 36.80 -22.82
C PHE A 55 -4.61 38.12 -22.46
N TYR A 56 -5.36 38.19 -21.35
CA TYR A 56 -6.11 39.37 -20.93
C TYR A 56 -5.40 40.20 -19.85
N TYR A 57 -4.54 39.59 -19.02
CA TYR A 57 -3.81 40.29 -17.94
C TYR A 57 -2.28 40.07 -18.05
N PRO A 58 -1.51 41.08 -18.48
CA PRO A 58 -0.08 40.91 -18.79
C PRO A 58 0.85 40.87 -17.57
N SER A 59 0.43 41.35 -16.39
CA SER A 59 1.31 41.37 -15.22
C SER A 59 1.60 39.95 -14.72
N ASN A 60 2.88 39.61 -14.51
CA ASN A 60 3.37 38.32 -13.99
C ASN A 60 3.11 37.08 -14.87
N ARG A 61 2.76 37.26 -16.15
CA ARG A 61 2.43 36.17 -17.10
C ARG A 61 3.48 35.06 -17.19
N LEU A 62 4.76 35.42 -17.33
CA LEU A 62 5.85 34.47 -17.56
C LEU A 62 6.01 33.51 -16.36
N PHE A 63 6.01 34.03 -15.14
CA PHE A 63 6.21 33.23 -13.93
C PHE A 63 5.05 32.29 -13.65
N VAL A 64 3.82 32.75 -13.86
CA VAL A 64 2.63 31.91 -13.66
C VAL A 64 2.62 30.77 -14.70
N LEU A 65 2.96 31.04 -15.96
CA LEU A 65 3.10 30.01 -17.00
C LEU A 65 4.21 29.01 -16.68
N ILE A 66 5.38 29.47 -16.21
CA ILE A 66 6.49 28.60 -15.80
C ILE A 66 6.05 27.70 -14.65
N TYR A 67 5.37 28.23 -13.63
CA TYR A 67 4.93 27.44 -12.49
C TYR A 67 3.94 26.33 -12.88
N PHE A 68 2.84 26.69 -13.56
CA PHE A 68 1.84 25.69 -13.96
C PHE A 68 2.38 24.74 -15.04
N GLY A 69 3.34 25.19 -15.86
CA GLY A 69 4.13 24.33 -16.74
C GLY A 69 4.98 23.31 -15.96
N MET A 70 5.72 23.74 -14.94
CA MET A 70 6.51 22.84 -14.09
C MET A 70 5.63 21.89 -13.28
N PHE A 71 4.48 22.36 -12.79
CA PHE A 71 3.50 21.53 -12.06
C PHE A 71 2.86 20.47 -12.98
N THR A 72 2.49 20.84 -14.20
CA THR A 72 1.94 19.89 -15.20
C THR A 72 2.98 18.87 -15.62
N ILE A 73 4.21 19.29 -15.90
CA ILE A 73 5.32 18.38 -16.26
C ILE A 73 5.63 17.41 -15.11
N SER A 74 5.77 17.92 -13.88
CA SER A 74 6.05 17.06 -12.71
C SER A 74 4.88 16.11 -12.41
N SER A 75 3.63 16.57 -12.54
CA SER A 75 2.44 15.73 -12.42
C SER A 75 2.35 14.66 -13.51
N PHE A 76 2.75 15.00 -14.75
CA PHE A 76 2.82 14.05 -15.86
C PHE A 76 3.90 12.98 -15.63
N ILE A 77 5.08 13.37 -15.16
CA ILE A 77 6.14 12.43 -14.78
C ILE A 77 5.61 11.48 -13.70
N VAL A 78 5.00 12.02 -12.64
CA VAL A 78 4.34 11.26 -11.59
C VAL A 78 3.33 10.25 -12.13
N PHE A 79 2.49 10.66 -13.09
CA PHE A 79 1.50 9.80 -13.72
C PHE A 79 2.13 8.69 -14.59
N THR A 80 3.10 9.02 -15.44
CA THR A 80 3.78 8.01 -16.27
C THR A 80 4.52 6.96 -15.44
N TYR A 81 5.14 7.37 -14.33
CA TYR A 81 5.80 6.45 -13.39
C TYR A 81 4.81 5.60 -12.58
N SER A 82 3.59 6.09 -12.34
CA SER A 82 2.55 5.30 -11.67
C SER A 82 2.07 4.13 -12.56
N LEU A 83 2.04 4.31 -13.88
CA LEU A 83 1.62 3.32 -14.87
C LEU A 83 2.69 2.28 -15.26
N LYS A 84 3.97 2.67 -15.36
CA LYS A 84 5.04 1.86 -15.99
C LYS A 84 5.38 0.52 -15.32
N ILE A 85 4.89 0.21 -14.12
CA ILE A 85 5.49 -0.86 -13.30
C ILE A 85 4.45 -1.92 -12.93
N LYS A 86 4.31 -2.90 -13.82
CA LYS A 86 3.83 -4.25 -13.50
C LYS A 86 5.00 -5.21 -13.17
N ASN A 87 6.24 -4.93 -13.61
CA ASN A 87 7.37 -5.90 -13.63
C ASN A 87 8.68 -5.42 -12.94
N CYS A 88 8.67 -4.45 -12.01
CA CYS A 88 9.90 -4.03 -11.30
C CYS A 88 10.08 -4.85 -10.00
N PRO A 89 11.32 -5.26 -9.66
CA PRO A 89 11.60 -5.88 -8.37
C PRO A 89 11.17 -4.96 -7.21
N LYS A 90 10.46 -5.54 -6.24
CA LYS A 90 9.74 -4.84 -5.16
C LYS A 90 10.59 -3.81 -4.41
N GLU A 91 11.84 -4.17 -4.13
CA GLU A 91 12.79 -3.33 -3.38
C GLU A 91 13.09 -1.99 -4.06
N LYS A 92 13.09 -1.95 -5.41
CA LYS A 92 13.35 -0.73 -6.18
C LYS A 92 12.07 0.04 -6.49
N ALA A 93 10.91 -0.62 -6.46
CA ALA A 93 9.63 -0.02 -6.82
C ALA A 93 9.22 1.14 -5.88
N TYR A 94 9.56 1.06 -4.60
CA TYR A 94 9.29 2.13 -3.64
C TYR A 94 10.10 3.39 -3.95
N ILE A 95 11.42 3.27 -4.13
CA ILE A 95 12.32 4.41 -4.37
C ILE A 95 11.94 5.10 -5.69
N LEU A 96 11.73 4.31 -6.75
CA LEU A 96 11.46 4.83 -8.09
C LEU A 96 10.15 5.64 -8.19
N LYS A 97 9.14 5.30 -7.36
CA LYS A 97 7.84 6.00 -7.33
C LYS A 97 7.80 7.17 -6.36
N THR A 98 8.53 7.06 -5.26
CA THR A 98 8.55 8.06 -4.19
C THR A 98 9.31 9.32 -4.63
N ILE A 99 10.37 9.18 -5.43
CA ILE A 99 11.18 10.33 -5.90
C ILE A 99 10.37 11.32 -6.75
N PRO A 100 9.66 10.92 -7.83
CA PRO A 100 8.83 11.85 -8.61
C PRO A 100 7.79 12.60 -7.77
N PHE A 101 7.20 11.93 -6.78
CA PHE A 101 6.25 12.56 -5.86
C PHE A 101 6.90 13.58 -4.93
N PHE A 102 8.11 13.31 -4.43
CA PHE A 102 8.86 14.30 -3.68
C PHE A 102 9.18 15.53 -4.53
N VAL A 103 9.57 15.33 -5.80
CA VAL A 103 9.79 16.45 -6.73
C VAL A 103 8.51 17.26 -6.87
N LEU A 104 7.35 16.63 -7.10
CA LEU A 104 6.06 17.31 -7.19
C LEU A 104 5.73 18.06 -5.88
N PHE A 105 5.92 17.43 -4.72
CA PHE A 105 5.71 18.05 -3.41
C PHE A 105 6.53 19.33 -3.23
N TYR A 106 7.83 19.29 -3.56
CA TYR A 106 8.68 20.47 -3.45
C TYR A 106 8.32 21.55 -4.47
N VAL A 107 7.88 21.19 -5.68
CA VAL A 107 7.37 22.16 -6.66
C VAL A 107 6.18 22.94 -6.11
N VAL A 108 5.23 22.25 -5.46
CA VAL A 108 4.06 22.92 -4.86
C VAL A 108 4.43 23.72 -3.60
N LEU A 109 5.39 23.23 -2.80
CA LEU A 109 5.86 23.93 -1.62
C LEU A 109 6.60 25.23 -1.98
N ILE A 110 7.40 25.23 -3.05
CA ILE A 110 8.00 26.44 -3.63
C ILE A 110 6.91 27.39 -4.13
N ALA A 111 5.84 26.86 -4.74
CA ALA A 111 4.69 27.67 -5.18
C ALA A 111 3.98 28.38 -4.03
N ALA A 112 3.82 27.68 -2.90
CA ALA A 112 3.24 28.25 -1.69
C ALA A 112 4.07 29.45 -1.20
N LEU A 113 5.40 29.30 -1.16
CA LEU A 113 6.33 30.38 -0.82
C LEU A 113 6.28 31.53 -1.84
N TYR A 114 6.21 31.22 -3.14
CA TYR A 114 6.11 32.23 -4.19
C TYR A 114 4.82 33.05 -4.09
N SER A 115 3.68 32.39 -3.90
CA SER A 115 2.39 33.04 -3.67
C SER A 115 2.41 33.93 -2.43
N PHE A 116 3.09 33.45 -1.40
CA PHE A 116 3.24 34.16 -0.12
C PHE A 116 4.08 35.43 -0.24
N PHE A 117 5.29 35.34 -0.82
CA PHE A 117 6.26 36.44 -0.84
C PHE A 117 6.18 37.34 -2.08
N ILE A 118 6.05 36.74 -3.27
CA ILE A 118 6.20 37.48 -4.53
C ILE A 118 4.86 38.03 -5.01
N LEU A 119 3.78 37.23 -4.91
CA LEU A 119 2.44 37.70 -5.27
C LEU A 119 1.78 38.55 -4.19
N GLY A 120 2.38 38.62 -2.99
CA GLY A 120 1.83 39.35 -1.85
C GLY A 120 0.47 38.81 -1.39
N LYS A 121 0.19 37.52 -1.61
CA LYS A 121 -1.05 36.84 -1.21
C LYS A 121 -0.78 35.85 -0.07
N PRO A 122 -0.52 36.34 1.15
CA PRO A 122 -0.03 35.52 2.26
C PRO A 122 -1.04 34.45 2.70
N PHE A 123 -2.34 34.76 2.67
CA PHE A 123 -3.38 33.77 2.98
C PHE A 123 -3.37 32.59 2.01
N ASN A 124 -3.36 32.88 0.70
CA ASN A 124 -3.37 31.85 -0.33
C ASN A 124 -2.10 31.01 -0.29
N GLY A 125 -0.93 31.64 -0.14
CA GLY A 125 0.33 30.92 0.00
C GLY A 125 0.34 29.98 1.21
N PHE A 126 -0.14 30.44 2.36
CA PHE A 126 -0.22 29.62 3.57
C PHE A 126 -1.25 28.48 3.43
N LEU A 127 -2.39 28.73 2.80
CA LEU A 127 -3.39 27.69 2.51
C LEU A 127 -2.80 26.60 1.59
N THR A 128 -2.13 27.00 0.51
CA THR A 128 -1.46 26.05 -0.41
C THR A 128 -0.41 25.23 0.32
N PHE A 129 0.39 25.83 1.21
CA PHE A 129 1.36 25.12 2.04
C PHE A 129 0.69 24.04 2.90
N ASN A 130 -0.38 24.38 3.62
CA ASN A 130 -1.08 23.46 4.51
C ASN A 130 -1.74 22.30 3.75
N LEU A 131 -2.42 22.59 2.63
CA LEU A 131 -3.02 21.57 1.78
C LEU A 131 -1.96 20.62 1.21
N THR A 132 -0.80 21.15 0.80
CA THR A 132 0.31 20.35 0.27
C THR A 132 0.86 19.41 1.34
N CYS A 133 1.05 19.89 2.57
CA CYS A 133 1.49 19.08 3.70
C CYS A 133 0.44 18.01 4.07
N PHE A 134 -0.85 18.33 3.99
CA PHE A 134 -1.92 17.38 4.26
C PHE A 134 -2.02 16.27 3.20
N ILE A 135 -1.99 16.64 1.91
CA ILE A 135 -1.93 15.70 0.79
C ILE A 135 -0.71 14.79 0.94
N ALA A 136 0.44 15.35 1.36
CA ALA A 136 1.63 14.57 1.66
C ALA A 136 1.44 13.62 2.86
N LEU A 137 0.84 14.06 3.96
CA LEU A 137 0.56 13.16 5.08
C LEU A 137 -0.39 12.02 4.70
N LEU A 138 -1.35 12.23 3.79
CA LEU A 138 -2.25 11.16 3.33
C LEU A 138 -1.56 10.16 2.40
N THR A 139 -0.73 10.65 1.49
CA THR A 139 -0.11 9.83 0.43
C THR A 139 1.20 9.17 0.84
N PHE A 140 1.94 9.84 1.71
CA PHE A 140 3.29 9.52 2.17
C PHE A 140 3.45 8.30 3.09
N SER A 141 4.08 7.19 2.71
CA SER A 141 4.79 6.31 3.68
C SER A 141 6.26 6.66 3.57
N PHE A 142 6.81 7.49 4.46
CA PHE A 142 8.04 8.25 4.20
C PHE A 142 9.25 7.88 5.07
N PRO A 143 10.48 8.18 4.61
CA PRO A 143 11.56 8.62 5.48
C PRO A 143 11.25 10.05 6.01
N PRO A 144 11.19 10.27 7.34
CA PRO A 144 10.67 11.49 7.95
C PRO A 144 11.51 12.75 7.68
N LEU A 145 12.79 12.57 7.38
CA LEU A 145 13.77 13.66 7.37
C LEU A 145 13.52 14.73 6.27
N PRO A 146 13.41 14.38 4.97
CA PRO A 146 13.15 15.38 3.93
C PRO A 146 11.81 16.08 4.11
N PHE A 147 10.77 15.36 4.54
CA PHE A 147 9.46 15.97 4.79
C PHE A 147 9.54 17.02 5.93
N PHE A 148 10.16 16.67 7.05
CA PHE A 148 10.33 17.60 8.17
C PHE A 148 11.21 18.81 7.81
N LEU A 149 12.29 18.60 7.07
CA LEU A 149 13.13 19.71 6.59
C LEU A 149 12.33 20.68 5.73
N GLY A 150 11.50 20.17 4.81
CA GLY A 150 10.64 21.01 3.96
C GLY A 150 9.60 21.78 4.75
N VAL A 151 8.90 21.12 5.69
CA VAL A 151 7.90 21.76 6.56
C VAL A 151 8.54 22.84 7.43
N ILE A 152 9.61 22.50 8.15
CA ILE A 152 10.31 23.45 9.04
C ILE A 152 10.83 24.64 8.25
N ALA A 153 11.55 24.41 7.14
CA ALA A 153 12.09 25.50 6.33
C ALA A 153 11.00 26.43 5.81
N ALA A 154 9.90 25.90 5.28
CA ALA A 154 8.78 26.71 4.79
C ALA A 154 8.09 27.49 5.90
N THR A 155 7.81 26.86 7.04
CA THR A 155 7.16 27.53 8.17
C THR A 155 8.07 28.62 8.74
N THR A 156 9.37 28.36 8.95
CA THR A 156 10.33 29.35 9.43
C THR A 156 10.41 30.56 8.49
N CYS A 157 10.41 30.33 7.16
CA CYS A 157 10.37 31.43 6.20
C CYS A 157 9.07 32.23 6.30
N MET A 158 7.90 31.59 6.36
CA MET A 158 6.60 32.27 6.34
C MET A 158 6.26 33.02 7.64
N VAL A 159 6.78 32.60 8.79
CA VAL A 159 6.44 33.16 10.12
C VAL A 159 6.54 34.69 10.20
N PRO A 160 7.64 35.35 9.78
CA PRO A 160 7.74 36.81 9.80
C PRO A 160 6.67 37.51 8.94
N GLY A 161 6.36 36.95 7.76
CA GLY A 161 5.32 37.51 6.90
C GLY A 161 3.91 37.25 7.42
N LEU A 162 3.69 36.14 8.13
CA LEU A 162 2.42 35.85 8.79
C LEU A 162 2.20 36.79 9.98
N TYR A 163 3.25 37.08 10.75
CA TYR A 163 3.19 38.06 11.82
C TYR A 163 2.79 39.44 11.30
N ARG A 164 3.40 39.88 10.20
CA ARG A 164 3.12 41.19 9.61
C ARG A 164 1.68 41.33 9.11
N ASN A 165 1.11 40.27 8.54
CA ASN A 165 -0.20 40.33 7.88
C ASN A 165 -1.37 39.91 8.80
N PHE A 166 -1.13 39.03 9.77
CA PHE A 166 -2.15 38.43 10.63
C PHE A 166 -1.84 38.56 12.13
N GLY A 167 -0.77 39.27 12.50
CA GLY A 167 -0.37 39.45 13.88
C GLY A 167 0.06 38.16 14.58
N LEU A 168 -0.09 38.15 15.91
CA LEU A 168 0.28 37.00 16.74
C LEU A 168 -0.53 35.74 16.40
N GLY A 169 -1.79 35.89 15.99
CA GLY A 169 -2.67 34.78 15.59
C GLY A 169 -2.08 33.97 14.45
N GLY A 170 -1.65 34.64 13.36
CA GLY A 170 -1.07 33.94 12.21
C GLY A 170 0.24 33.20 12.53
N THR A 171 1.06 33.74 13.44
CA THR A 171 2.25 33.01 13.91
C THR A 171 1.91 31.81 14.79
N ALA A 172 0.92 31.94 15.67
CA ALA A 172 0.46 30.86 16.51
C ALA A 172 -0.13 29.73 15.66
N ASP A 173 -0.95 30.05 14.65
CA ASP A 173 -1.53 29.09 13.72
C ASP A 173 -0.47 28.36 12.90
N ALA A 174 0.57 29.07 12.44
CA ALA A 174 1.69 28.46 11.72
C ALA A 174 2.47 27.46 12.59
N VAL A 175 2.79 27.84 13.83
CA VAL A 175 3.49 26.98 14.78
C VAL A 175 2.62 25.77 15.14
N LEU A 176 1.34 26.00 15.45
CA LEU A 176 0.38 24.94 15.76
C LEU A 176 0.26 23.96 14.59
N THR A 177 0.14 24.46 13.36
CA THR A 177 0.02 23.61 12.17
C THR A 177 1.27 22.77 11.95
N ALA A 178 2.46 23.35 12.10
CA ALA A 178 3.72 22.61 12.01
C ALA A 178 3.81 21.50 13.07
N VAL A 179 3.44 21.80 14.33
CA VAL A 179 3.41 20.80 15.41
C VAL A 179 2.42 19.67 15.10
N ILE A 180 1.20 20.00 14.66
CA ILE A 180 0.17 19.03 14.30
C ILE A 180 0.64 18.13 13.15
N ILE A 181 1.22 18.71 12.10
CA ILE A 181 1.76 17.96 10.94
C ILE A 181 2.86 16.99 11.38
N ILE A 182 3.76 17.43 12.26
CA ILE A 182 4.84 16.59 12.81
C ILE A 182 4.25 15.43 13.63
N CYS A 183 3.30 15.72 14.53
CA CYS A 183 2.62 14.72 15.34
C CYS A 183 1.88 13.68 14.49
N PHE A 184 1.12 14.10 13.47
CA PHE A 184 0.43 13.18 12.57
C PHE A 184 1.40 12.33 11.75
N SER A 185 2.54 12.89 11.34
CA SER A 185 3.59 12.12 10.65
C SER A 185 4.12 10.99 11.52
N PHE A 186 4.44 11.26 12.79
CA PHE A 186 4.87 10.24 13.75
C PHE A 186 3.77 9.21 14.03
N TYR A 187 2.52 9.65 14.23
CA TYR A 187 1.39 8.75 14.45
C TYR A 187 1.19 7.78 13.29
N LYS A 188 1.17 8.30 12.05
CA LYS A 188 1.08 7.48 10.84
C LYS A 188 2.20 6.46 10.78
N LYS A 189 3.45 6.89 11.00
CA LYS A 189 4.62 6.02 10.93
C LYS A 189 4.59 4.90 11.97
N ARG A 190 4.09 5.17 13.17
CA ARG A 190 3.89 4.14 14.21
C ARG A 190 2.90 3.07 13.77
N ILE A 191 1.78 3.47 13.14
CA ILE A 191 0.79 2.53 12.60
C ILE A 191 1.40 1.69 11.49
N GLU A 192 2.09 2.31 10.54
CA GLU A 192 2.74 1.61 9.43
C GLU A 192 3.75 0.57 9.94
N LYS A 193 4.60 0.95 10.89
CA LYS A 193 5.55 0.02 11.52
C LYS A 193 4.85 -1.13 12.25
N LYS A 194 3.78 -0.85 13.00
CA LYS A 194 2.99 -1.90 13.69
C LYS A 194 2.43 -2.89 12.67
N GLN A 195 1.87 -2.41 11.55
CA GLN A 195 1.37 -3.27 10.48
C GLN A 195 2.46 -4.12 9.84
N ILE A 196 3.65 -3.56 9.57
CA ILE A 196 4.80 -4.32 9.04
C ILE A 196 5.21 -5.43 10.01
N LEU A 197 5.33 -5.11 11.30
CA LEU A 197 5.72 -6.10 12.30
C LEU A 197 4.70 -7.22 12.42
N LEU A 198 3.41 -6.90 12.36
CA LEU A 198 2.33 -7.89 12.33
C LEU A 198 2.43 -8.79 11.08
N MET A 199 2.60 -8.20 9.89
CA MET A 199 2.74 -8.97 8.64
C MET A 199 3.98 -9.87 8.66
N LYS A 200 5.11 -9.38 9.19
CA LYS A 200 6.33 -10.19 9.35
C LYS A 200 6.16 -11.33 10.34
N LYS A 201 5.55 -11.05 11.49
CA LYS A 201 5.23 -12.07 12.49
C LYS A 201 4.34 -13.13 11.85
N GLN A 202 3.25 -12.71 11.22
CA GLN A 202 2.31 -13.58 10.52
C GLN A 202 3.00 -14.43 9.46
N LYS A 203 3.84 -13.86 8.58
CA LYS A 203 4.57 -14.64 7.58
C LYS A 203 5.46 -15.72 8.22
N ASN A 204 6.00 -15.46 9.40
CA ASN A 204 6.84 -16.42 10.09
C ASN A 204 6.05 -17.50 10.84
N THR A 205 4.82 -17.20 11.27
CA THR A 205 4.00 -18.06 12.12
C THR A 205 2.79 -18.71 11.42
N LEU A 206 2.39 -18.21 10.24
CA LEU A 206 1.32 -18.75 9.41
C LEU A 206 1.92 -19.71 8.38
N GLU A 207 1.57 -20.98 8.51
CA GLU A 207 2.05 -22.07 7.67
C GLU A 207 0.86 -22.87 7.13
N ALA A 208 0.88 -23.17 5.84
CA ALA A 208 -0.01 -24.15 5.23
C ALA A 208 0.79 -25.41 4.91
N LYS A 209 0.33 -26.54 5.45
CA LYS A 209 0.75 -27.87 5.02
C LYS A 209 -0.23 -28.38 4.01
N THR A 210 0.24 -28.68 2.81
CA THR A 210 -0.57 -29.10 1.67
C THR A 210 -0.24 -30.51 1.21
N PHE A 211 0.97 -31.00 1.52
CA PHE A 211 1.33 -32.39 1.28
C PHE A 211 0.65 -33.30 2.32
N GLY A 212 0.02 -34.38 1.83
CA GLY A 212 -0.90 -35.19 2.63
C GLY A 212 -2.24 -34.49 2.84
N ASN A 213 -2.62 -34.24 4.09
CA ASN A 213 -3.87 -33.58 4.43
C ASN A 213 -3.69 -32.07 4.65
N PHE A 214 -4.53 -31.25 3.99
CA PHE A 214 -4.45 -29.80 4.12
C PHE A 214 -4.71 -29.36 5.56
N THR A 215 -3.73 -28.64 6.12
CA THR A 215 -3.79 -28.08 7.47
C THR A 215 -3.21 -26.67 7.48
N LEU A 216 -4.00 -25.71 7.96
CA LEU A 216 -3.55 -24.35 8.22
C LEU A 216 -3.11 -24.21 9.68
N ILE A 217 -1.88 -23.74 9.90
CA ILE A 217 -1.25 -23.63 11.21
C ILE A 217 -0.90 -22.16 11.44
N TYR A 218 -1.24 -21.65 12.62
CA TYR A 218 -0.87 -20.30 13.07
C TYR A 218 -0.33 -20.36 14.49
N GLU A 219 0.90 -19.88 14.70
CA GLU A 219 1.60 -19.95 16.01
C GLU A 219 1.59 -21.37 16.59
N ASP A 220 1.98 -22.36 15.77
CA ASP A 220 2.04 -23.79 16.10
C ASP A 220 0.70 -24.44 16.49
N LYS A 221 -0.43 -23.75 16.25
CA LYS A 221 -1.78 -24.27 16.49
C LYS A 221 -2.55 -24.40 15.18
N VAL A 222 -3.29 -25.50 15.04
CA VAL A 222 -4.17 -25.71 13.88
C VAL A 222 -5.31 -24.71 13.93
N VAL A 223 -5.47 -23.94 12.85
CA VAL A 223 -6.58 -23.00 12.66
C VAL A 223 -7.85 -23.80 12.39
N LYS A 224 -8.87 -23.61 13.25
CA LYS A 224 -10.18 -24.25 13.10
C LYS A 224 -11.20 -23.22 12.63
N PHE A 225 -11.79 -23.47 11.47
CA PHE A 225 -12.94 -22.71 10.99
C PHE A 225 -14.24 -23.30 11.53
N SER A 226 -15.31 -22.50 11.62
CA SER A 226 -16.62 -22.99 12.08
C SER A 226 -17.19 -24.06 11.15
N ARG A 227 -16.94 -23.92 9.84
CA ARG A 227 -17.45 -24.84 8.80
C ARG A 227 -16.31 -25.61 8.14
N THR A 228 -16.52 -26.90 7.89
CA THR A 228 -15.57 -27.78 7.19
C THR A 228 -15.26 -27.27 5.77
N LYS A 229 -16.29 -26.81 5.05
CA LYS A 229 -16.16 -26.22 3.70
C LYS A 229 -15.38 -24.90 3.67
N SER A 230 -15.25 -24.19 4.79
CA SER A 230 -14.39 -22.99 4.88
C SER A 230 -12.92 -23.39 4.77
N ASN A 231 -12.54 -24.53 5.36
CA ASN A 231 -11.18 -25.07 5.26
C ASN A 231 -10.84 -25.48 3.81
N GLU A 232 -11.80 -26.15 3.15
CA GLU A 232 -11.66 -26.55 1.74
C GLU A 232 -11.56 -25.35 0.78
N LEU A 233 -12.35 -24.29 1.02
CA LEU A 233 -12.27 -23.07 0.23
C LEU A 233 -10.88 -22.41 0.34
N ILE A 234 -10.32 -22.35 1.55
CA ILE A 234 -8.95 -21.83 1.74
C ILE A 234 -7.93 -22.72 1.05
N ALA A 235 -8.05 -24.04 1.18
CA ALA A 235 -7.16 -25.00 0.51
C ALA A 235 -7.12 -24.79 -1.01
N TYR A 236 -8.31 -24.64 -1.62
CA TYR A 236 -8.43 -24.38 -3.06
C TYR A 236 -7.78 -23.07 -3.48
N LEU A 237 -7.98 -22.00 -2.70
CA LEU A 237 -7.36 -20.70 -2.99
C LEU A 237 -5.83 -20.72 -2.79
N ILE A 238 -5.30 -21.57 -1.92
CA ILE A 238 -3.86 -21.81 -1.78
C ILE A 238 -3.36 -22.53 -3.03
N TYR A 239 -4.05 -23.56 -3.49
CA TYR A 239 -3.70 -24.27 -4.72
C TYR A 239 -3.60 -23.33 -5.94
N LYS A 240 -4.48 -22.32 -6.04
CA LYS A 240 -4.45 -21.27 -7.08
C LYS A 240 -3.26 -20.30 -7.02
N ASN A 241 -2.44 -20.36 -5.96
CA ASN A 241 -1.21 -19.57 -5.78
C ASN A 241 -1.34 -18.08 -6.15
N GLY A 242 -2.36 -17.41 -5.58
CA GLY A 242 -2.58 -15.98 -5.80
C GLY A 242 -3.42 -15.60 -7.03
N SER A 243 -3.80 -16.58 -7.86
CA SER A 243 -4.78 -16.38 -8.92
C SER A 243 -6.17 -16.11 -8.34
N SER A 244 -6.92 -15.22 -8.98
CA SER A 244 -8.30 -14.90 -8.60
C SER A 244 -9.28 -15.98 -9.03
N SER A 245 -10.16 -16.39 -8.13
CA SER A 245 -11.30 -17.24 -8.42
C SER A 245 -12.62 -16.49 -8.29
N ASN A 246 -13.56 -16.83 -9.17
CA ASN A 246 -14.88 -16.22 -9.20
C ASN A 246 -15.90 -17.04 -8.42
N THR A 247 -17.08 -16.46 -8.16
CA THR A 247 -18.14 -17.13 -7.39
C THR A 247 -18.61 -18.45 -8.02
N LYS A 248 -18.71 -18.52 -9.36
CA LYS A 248 -19.20 -19.70 -10.06
C LYS A 248 -18.20 -20.86 -9.98
N GLU A 249 -16.92 -20.56 -10.17
CA GLU A 249 -15.81 -21.50 -10.04
C GLU A 249 -15.75 -22.08 -8.63
N LEU A 250 -15.81 -21.22 -7.59
CA LEU A 250 -15.81 -21.68 -6.20
C LEU A 250 -17.02 -22.56 -5.88
N ILE A 251 -18.19 -22.27 -6.45
CA ILE A 251 -19.38 -23.09 -6.24
C ILE A 251 -19.23 -24.47 -6.90
N SER A 252 -18.73 -24.52 -8.14
CA SER A 252 -18.48 -25.78 -8.87
C SER A 252 -17.46 -26.65 -8.14
N VAL A 253 -16.37 -26.06 -7.65
CA VAL A 253 -15.32 -26.81 -6.93
C VAL A 253 -15.83 -27.36 -5.60
N LEU A 254 -16.58 -26.56 -4.83
CA LEU A 254 -17.02 -26.96 -3.48
C LEU A 254 -18.24 -27.88 -3.48
N TRP A 255 -19.15 -27.75 -4.45
CA TRP A 255 -20.44 -28.46 -4.45
C TRP A 255 -20.75 -29.21 -5.76
N GLY A 256 -19.83 -29.22 -6.73
CA GLY A 256 -19.97 -29.88 -8.02
C GLY A 256 -20.67 -29.02 -9.08
N ASP A 257 -20.55 -29.43 -10.34
CA ASP A 257 -21.01 -28.66 -11.50
C ASP A 257 -22.53 -28.48 -11.60
N GLN A 258 -23.32 -29.29 -10.89
CA GLN A 258 -24.78 -29.19 -10.85
C GLN A 258 -25.32 -28.31 -9.71
N ALA A 259 -24.45 -27.56 -9.03
CA ALA A 259 -24.84 -26.75 -7.88
C ALA A 259 -25.65 -25.49 -8.28
N ASP A 260 -26.87 -25.36 -7.74
CA ASP A 260 -27.73 -24.19 -7.87
C ASP A 260 -27.05 -22.87 -7.44
N SER A 261 -26.76 -22.01 -8.41
CA SER A 261 -26.04 -20.74 -8.19
C SER A 261 -26.68 -19.82 -7.13
N ALA A 262 -28.01 -19.82 -6.98
CA ALA A 262 -28.71 -18.99 -6.00
C ALA A 262 -28.56 -19.50 -4.55
N ARG A 263 -28.79 -20.80 -4.32
CA ARG A 263 -28.69 -21.41 -2.98
C ARG A 263 -27.25 -21.45 -2.50
N TYR A 264 -26.34 -21.92 -3.35
CA TYR A 264 -24.92 -22.04 -3.01
C TYR A 264 -24.19 -20.69 -2.97
N GLY A 265 -24.71 -19.67 -3.67
CA GLY A 265 -24.23 -18.29 -3.51
C GLY A 265 -24.40 -17.74 -2.09
N ASN A 266 -25.52 -18.04 -1.42
CA ASN A 266 -25.70 -17.68 -0.01
C ASN A 266 -24.80 -18.51 0.92
N ASN A 267 -24.62 -19.80 0.64
CA ASN A 267 -23.69 -20.63 1.40
C ASN A 267 -22.24 -20.12 1.29
N LEU A 268 -21.79 -19.75 0.08
CA LEU A 268 -20.46 -19.20 -0.13
C LEU A 268 -20.28 -17.89 0.66
N ARG A 269 -21.28 -17.00 0.68
CA ARG A 269 -21.23 -15.79 1.51
C ARG A 269 -21.06 -16.12 2.99
N ASN A 270 -21.75 -17.14 3.50
CA ASN A 270 -21.59 -17.59 4.88
C ASN A 270 -20.19 -18.17 5.14
N LEU A 271 -19.59 -18.90 4.19
CA LEU A 271 -18.20 -19.35 4.29
C LEU A 271 -17.22 -18.17 4.32
N ILE A 272 -17.42 -17.17 3.47
CA ILE A 272 -16.58 -15.96 3.43
C ILE A 272 -16.64 -15.21 4.77
N VAL A 273 -17.83 -15.09 5.36
CA VAL A 273 -18.01 -14.46 6.68
C VAL A 273 -17.31 -15.26 7.78
N ASP A 274 -17.46 -16.59 7.78
CA ASP A 274 -16.80 -17.49 8.73
C ASP A 274 -15.26 -17.39 8.65
N ILE A 275 -14.70 -17.43 7.45
CA ILE A 275 -13.27 -17.25 7.20
C ILE A 275 -12.82 -15.88 7.71
N LYS A 276 -13.51 -14.80 7.34
CA LYS A 276 -13.15 -13.45 7.79
C LYS A 276 -13.21 -13.33 9.32
N HIS A 277 -14.21 -13.92 9.95
CA HIS A 277 -14.35 -13.90 11.41
C HIS A 277 -13.19 -14.65 12.08
N SER A 278 -12.95 -15.89 11.67
CA SER A 278 -11.89 -16.74 12.24
C SER A 278 -10.50 -16.14 12.06
N LEU A 279 -10.22 -15.56 10.89
CA LEU A 279 -8.94 -14.88 10.64
C LEU A 279 -8.80 -13.59 11.46
N ASN A 280 -9.88 -12.82 11.63
CA ASN A 280 -9.86 -11.60 12.44
C ASN A 280 -9.62 -11.89 13.93
N GLU A 281 -10.21 -12.96 14.48
CA GLU A 281 -9.97 -13.39 15.87
C GLU A 281 -8.50 -13.75 16.13
N LEU A 282 -7.81 -14.29 15.11
CA LEU A 282 -6.39 -14.63 15.15
C LEU A 282 -5.46 -13.46 14.77
N GLU A 283 -6.01 -12.27 14.53
CA GLU A 283 -5.31 -11.09 14.02
C GLU A 283 -4.57 -11.33 12.68
N ILE A 284 -5.00 -12.32 11.89
CA ILE A 284 -4.43 -12.63 10.58
C ILE A 284 -4.98 -11.63 9.56
N GLN A 285 -4.08 -10.85 8.94
CA GLN A 285 -4.43 -9.79 7.99
C GLN A 285 -3.80 -10.03 6.62
N ASN A 286 -4.42 -9.46 5.58
CA ASN A 286 -3.89 -9.48 4.21
C ASN A 286 -3.55 -10.88 3.65
N PHE A 287 -4.13 -11.94 4.23
CA PHE A 287 -4.00 -13.33 3.79
C PHE A 287 -5.11 -13.69 2.81
N PHE A 288 -6.38 -13.54 3.22
CA PHE A 288 -7.55 -13.80 2.40
C PHE A 288 -8.12 -12.50 1.84
N ILE A 289 -8.15 -12.37 0.52
CA ILE A 289 -8.65 -11.18 -0.19
C ILE A 289 -9.98 -11.55 -0.85
N ALA A 290 -11.05 -10.88 -0.41
CA ALA A 290 -12.41 -11.06 -0.92
C ALA A 290 -12.95 -9.72 -1.43
N GLU A 291 -12.91 -9.56 -2.75
CA GLU A 291 -13.45 -8.42 -3.52
C GLU A 291 -14.71 -8.85 -4.29
N TYR A 292 -15.35 -7.95 -5.02
CA TYR A 292 -16.57 -8.26 -5.77
C TYR A 292 -16.30 -9.34 -6.82
N ASN A 293 -16.90 -10.52 -6.63
CA ASN A 293 -16.75 -11.71 -7.49
C ASN A 293 -15.28 -12.12 -7.74
N ASN A 294 -14.39 -11.80 -6.80
CA ASN A 294 -12.96 -12.07 -6.90
C ASN A 294 -12.41 -12.46 -5.54
N PHE A 295 -11.96 -13.70 -5.43
CA PHE A 295 -11.42 -14.29 -4.22
C PHE A 295 -10.03 -14.85 -4.48
N ARG A 296 -9.08 -14.53 -3.62
CA ARG A 296 -7.70 -15.02 -3.72
C ARG A 296 -7.01 -15.02 -2.37
N ILE A 297 -5.93 -15.79 -2.29
CA ILE A 297 -4.98 -15.72 -1.17
C ILE A 297 -3.76 -14.91 -1.59
N ASN A 298 -3.17 -14.16 -0.67
CA ASN A 298 -1.88 -13.53 -0.86
C ASN A 298 -0.77 -14.55 -0.52
N PRO A 299 -0.02 -15.07 -1.52
CA PRO A 299 1.02 -16.07 -1.26
C PRO A 299 2.16 -15.54 -0.38
N GLU A 300 2.32 -14.23 -0.30
CA GLU A 300 3.41 -13.60 0.45
C GLU A 300 3.15 -13.54 1.95
N ALA A 301 1.90 -13.73 2.35
CA ALA A 301 1.44 -13.63 3.73
C ALA A 301 1.55 -14.96 4.50
N ILE A 302 1.99 -16.04 3.85
CA ILE A 302 1.98 -17.41 4.37
C ILE A 302 3.22 -18.20 3.90
N LYS A 303 3.69 -19.14 4.72
CA LYS A 303 4.62 -20.20 4.30
C LYS A 303 3.84 -21.42 3.83
N CYS A 304 4.25 -22.04 2.74
CA CYS A 304 3.49 -23.15 2.16
C CYS A 304 4.45 -24.11 1.47
N ASP A 305 4.43 -25.37 1.89
CA ASP A 305 5.23 -26.46 1.31
C ASP A 305 5.04 -26.60 -0.21
N TYR A 306 3.81 -26.42 -0.71
CA TYR A 306 3.52 -26.39 -2.14
C TYR A 306 4.13 -25.19 -2.87
N TYR A 307 4.20 -24.01 -2.24
CA TYR A 307 4.84 -22.85 -2.87
C TYR A 307 6.35 -23.02 -2.94
N ASP A 308 6.95 -23.56 -1.89
CA ASP A 308 8.38 -23.85 -1.84
C ASP A 308 8.75 -24.93 -2.89
N PHE A 309 7.88 -25.93 -3.06
CA PHE A 309 8.00 -26.93 -4.13
C PHE A 309 7.91 -26.32 -5.54
N LEU A 310 6.94 -25.42 -5.77
CA LEU A 310 6.82 -24.73 -7.05
C LEU A 310 8.03 -23.84 -7.36
N ALA A 311 8.62 -23.24 -6.33
CA ALA A 311 9.85 -22.44 -6.43
C ALA A 311 11.12 -23.28 -6.66
N GLY A 312 11.04 -24.61 -6.50
CA GLY A 312 12.14 -25.52 -6.73
C GLY A 312 13.06 -25.73 -5.52
N ASP A 313 12.57 -25.49 -4.29
CA ASP A 313 13.33 -25.82 -3.08
C ASP A 313 13.56 -27.34 -2.99
N THR A 314 14.82 -27.74 -2.93
CA THR A 314 15.25 -29.13 -2.81
C THR A 314 14.67 -29.83 -1.58
N ASN A 315 14.51 -29.10 -0.46
CA ASN A 315 13.94 -29.69 0.76
C ASN A 315 12.46 -30.01 0.56
N ALA A 316 11.69 -29.11 -0.06
CA ALA A 316 10.27 -29.32 -0.34
C ALA A 316 10.06 -30.46 -1.34
N ILE A 317 10.90 -30.55 -2.39
CA ILE A 317 10.86 -31.64 -3.38
C ILE A 317 11.16 -33.00 -2.73
N ASN A 318 12.11 -33.06 -1.80
CA ASN A 318 12.44 -34.30 -1.09
C ASN A 318 11.37 -34.70 -0.07
N THR A 319 10.67 -33.72 0.52
CA THR A 319 9.58 -33.95 1.47
C THR A 319 8.31 -34.42 0.78
N PHE A 320 8.13 -34.10 -0.51
CA PHE A 320 6.98 -34.55 -1.28
C PHE A 320 6.98 -36.07 -1.47
N ALA A 321 5.97 -36.73 -0.92
CA ALA A 321 5.80 -38.20 -0.92
C ALA A 321 4.72 -38.70 -1.89
N GLY A 322 4.27 -37.86 -2.83
CA GLY A 322 3.19 -38.19 -3.77
C GLY A 322 1.78 -37.84 -3.30
N GLU A 323 1.64 -37.34 -2.07
CA GLU A 323 0.35 -36.95 -1.50
C GLU A 323 0.13 -35.44 -1.54
N PHE A 324 -1.01 -34.98 -2.06
CA PHE A 324 -1.37 -33.57 -2.14
C PHE A 324 -2.86 -33.38 -1.85
N MET A 325 -3.16 -32.76 -0.71
CA MET A 325 -4.51 -32.45 -0.22
C MET A 325 -5.54 -33.58 -0.43
N ASN A 326 -5.18 -34.80 -0.03
CA ASN A 326 -5.92 -36.04 -0.35
C ASN A 326 -7.41 -36.03 0.07
N GLN A 327 -7.78 -35.18 1.04
CA GLN A 327 -9.17 -35.02 1.48
C GLN A 327 -10.08 -34.30 0.48
N TYR A 328 -9.55 -33.77 -0.62
CA TYR A 328 -10.31 -33.01 -1.61
C TYR A 328 -10.18 -33.64 -3.00
N SER A 329 -11.33 -33.98 -3.60
CA SER A 329 -11.38 -34.67 -4.90
C SER A 329 -10.75 -33.87 -6.04
N TRP A 330 -10.85 -32.54 -6.01
CA TRP A 330 -10.24 -31.68 -7.04
C TRP A 330 -8.70 -31.68 -7.01
N ALA A 331 -8.08 -32.15 -5.91
CA ALA A 331 -6.63 -32.17 -5.76
C ALA A 331 -5.98 -33.39 -6.44
N GLU A 332 -6.73 -34.45 -6.72
CA GLU A 332 -6.23 -35.72 -7.27
C GLU A 332 -5.49 -35.52 -8.60
N GLU A 333 -6.08 -34.75 -9.53
CA GLU A 333 -5.45 -34.45 -10.83
C GLU A 333 -4.14 -33.66 -10.65
N SER A 334 -4.10 -32.79 -9.65
CA SER A 334 -2.92 -31.95 -9.36
C SER A 334 -1.80 -32.76 -8.72
N ALA A 335 -2.13 -33.76 -7.90
CA ALA A 335 -1.15 -34.65 -7.27
C ALA A 335 -0.28 -35.36 -8.32
N GLY A 336 -0.90 -35.91 -9.38
CA GLY A 336 -0.17 -36.58 -10.47
C GLY A 336 0.77 -35.63 -11.24
N PHE A 337 0.35 -34.37 -11.45
CA PHE A 337 1.23 -33.37 -12.04
C PHE A 337 2.45 -33.05 -11.15
N LEU A 338 2.24 -32.93 -9.83
CA LEU A 338 3.32 -32.66 -8.89
C LEU A 338 4.30 -33.82 -8.78
N GLU A 339 3.82 -35.06 -8.82
CA GLU A 339 4.64 -36.26 -8.85
C GLU A 339 5.55 -36.31 -10.07
N MET A 340 5.01 -36.09 -11.27
CA MET A 340 5.82 -36.01 -12.49
C MET A 340 6.90 -34.93 -12.40
N LYS A 341 6.57 -33.77 -11.81
CA LYS A 341 7.52 -32.66 -11.64
C LYS A 341 8.60 -33.00 -10.61
N ALA A 342 8.25 -33.67 -9.51
CA ALA A 342 9.18 -34.11 -8.48
C ALA A 342 10.19 -35.12 -9.05
N LEU A 343 9.72 -36.09 -9.85
CA LEU A 343 10.57 -37.09 -10.50
C LEU A 343 11.57 -36.49 -11.49
N LYS A 344 11.20 -35.41 -12.18
CA LYS A 344 12.11 -34.73 -13.13
C LYS A 344 13.22 -33.94 -12.44
N ASN A 345 13.00 -33.51 -11.19
CA ASN A 345 13.92 -32.65 -10.44
C ASN A 345 14.76 -33.41 -9.41
N ARG A 346 14.51 -34.71 -9.21
CA ARG A 346 15.40 -35.64 -8.50
C ARG A 346 16.45 -36.17 -9.48
#